data_AF-A0A444YKB6-F1
#
_entry.id   AF-A0A444YKB6-F1
#
_cell.length_a   1.000
_cell.length_b   1.000
_cell.length_c   1.000
_cell.angle_alpha   90.00
_cell.angle_beta   90.00
_cell.angle_gamma   90.00
#
_symmetry.space_group_name_H-M   'P 1'
#
loop_
_entity.id
_entity.type
_entity.pdbx_description
1 polymer ?
#
loop_
_entity_poly.entity_id
_entity_poly.type
_entity_poly.pdbx_seq_one_letter_code
_entity_poly.pdbx_strand_id
1 'polypeptide(L)'
;MAMKTVEESHVGISCYISNLPGFRGVLKQRYSDFIVNEVDRDGQVVHLSSLDAPPEEEQRSVQETGTNTSESDTTTVTSYAALLDSFKSLAGDSDAGCLEEFLNQINTGDDKSVAPLVLSPDSNKSHRTAVHKFFKGNFKFLVTDTVDGPDASSKCIRVRLNSGGPNNNGRNSKKRKERGDKPFDSRGSKSWPENVEKFLRFHLYKENKDTQEALGVIGKMLGIQSRSFGFAGTKDKRAVSTQRVTVYKQLASRVASLNERLFGIKVGDFCYVNEGLVLGQLSGNRFTITLRF
;
A
#
# COMPACT_ATOMS: atom_id res chain seq x y z
N MET A 1 16.38 -12.59 -30.43
CA MET A 1 15.99 -11.35 -31.17
C MET A 1 16.01 -10.21 -30.17
N ALA A 2 16.78 -9.15 -30.41
CA ALA A 2 16.74 -7.97 -29.57
C ALA A 2 15.35 -7.33 -29.69
N MET A 3 14.66 -7.12 -28.57
CA MET A 3 13.38 -6.38 -28.55
C MET A 3 13.64 -4.97 -29.08
N LYS A 4 13.01 -4.62 -30.21
CA LYS A 4 12.98 -3.23 -30.68
C LYS A 4 12.27 -2.39 -29.63
N THR A 5 12.95 -1.37 -29.12
CA THR A 5 12.34 -0.32 -28.31
C THR A 5 11.34 0.47 -29.16
N VAL A 6 10.12 0.62 -28.66
CA VAL A 6 9.06 1.39 -29.32
C VAL A 6 9.27 2.87 -29.00
N GLU A 7 9.49 3.70 -30.01
CA GLU A 7 9.52 5.16 -29.91
C GLU A 7 8.13 5.80 -30.08
N GLU A 8 7.97 7.04 -29.62
CA GLU A 8 6.72 7.82 -29.72
C GLU A 8 6.22 7.98 -31.16
N SER A 9 7.13 8.12 -32.12
CA SER A 9 6.81 8.22 -33.54
C SER A 9 6.14 6.97 -34.11
N HIS A 10 6.47 5.78 -33.59
CA HIS A 10 5.84 4.52 -34.01
C HIS A 10 4.37 4.41 -33.59
N VAL A 11 3.94 5.22 -32.62
CA VAL A 11 2.55 5.30 -32.15
C VAL A 11 1.87 6.62 -32.53
N GLY A 12 2.47 7.37 -33.46
CA GLY A 12 1.87 8.59 -34.03
C GLY A 12 1.98 9.84 -33.15
N ILE A 13 2.84 9.83 -32.12
CA ILE A 13 3.08 11.00 -31.26
C ILE A 13 4.30 11.75 -31.80
N SER A 14 4.08 12.88 -32.48
CA SER A 14 5.16 13.62 -33.17
C SER A 14 5.03 15.15 -33.15
N CYS A 15 3.92 15.69 -32.62
CA CYS A 15 3.63 17.12 -32.67
C CYS A 15 3.77 17.77 -31.28
N TYR A 16 4.19 19.04 -31.26
CA TYR A 16 4.26 19.87 -30.05
C TYR A 16 3.36 21.10 -30.20
N ILE A 17 2.86 21.63 -29.07
CA ILE A 17 2.09 22.89 -29.04
C ILE A 17 3.04 24.10 -29.04
N SER A 18 4.19 23.99 -28.38
CA SER A 18 5.18 25.06 -28.25
C SER A 18 6.29 24.93 -29.30
N ASN A 19 6.79 26.08 -29.77
CA ASN A 19 7.92 26.17 -30.70
C ASN A 19 9.26 26.43 -29.99
N LEU A 20 9.29 26.44 -28.65
CA LEU A 20 10.51 26.66 -27.87
C LEU A 20 11.48 25.48 -27.99
N PRO A 21 12.80 25.70 -27.88
CA PRO A 21 13.77 24.61 -27.83
C PRO A 21 13.51 23.68 -26.64
N GLY A 22 13.56 22.38 -26.88
CA GLY A 22 13.49 21.38 -25.83
C GLY A 22 14.75 21.34 -24.97
N PHE A 23 14.62 20.88 -23.74
CA PHE A 23 15.74 20.59 -22.85
C PHE A 23 15.65 19.14 -22.36
N ARG A 24 16.77 18.61 -21.86
CA ARG A 24 16.82 17.25 -21.31
C ARG A 24 16.53 17.26 -19.81
N GLY A 25 15.76 16.30 -19.35
CA GLY A 25 15.54 16.04 -17.94
C GLY A 25 15.19 14.56 -17.74
N VAL A 26 15.50 14.04 -16.56
CA VAL A 26 15.16 12.66 -16.19
C VAL A 26 13.82 12.68 -15.45
N LEU A 27 12.81 12.07 -16.07
CA LEU A 27 11.49 11.85 -15.48
C LEU A 27 11.48 10.56 -14.65
N LYS A 28 10.81 10.58 -13.49
CA LYS A 28 10.64 9.41 -12.60
C LYS A 28 11.99 8.79 -12.17
N GLN A 29 13.04 9.60 -11.99
CA GLN A 29 14.34 9.12 -11.47
C GLN A 29 14.11 8.38 -10.15
N ARG A 30 13.37 9.00 -9.22
CA ARG A 30 12.75 8.34 -8.07
C ARG A 30 11.23 8.29 -8.27
N TYR A 31 10.55 7.29 -7.70
CA TYR A 31 9.07 7.26 -7.77
C TYR A 31 8.44 8.42 -6.98
N SER A 32 9.13 8.95 -5.97
CA SER A 32 8.73 10.13 -5.21
C SER A 32 8.86 11.45 -5.98
N ASP A 33 9.56 11.46 -7.12
CA ASP A 33 9.58 12.61 -8.03
C ASP A 33 8.27 12.75 -8.82
N PHE A 34 7.37 11.76 -8.75
CA PHE A 34 6.11 11.72 -9.48
C PHE A 34 4.96 11.44 -8.51
N ILE A 35 4.29 12.50 -8.08
CA ILE A 35 3.19 12.44 -7.11
C ILE A 35 1.87 12.67 -7.84
N VAL A 36 0.88 11.81 -7.58
CA VAL A 36 -0.44 11.85 -8.21
C VAL A 36 -1.52 11.85 -7.13
N ASN A 37 -2.25 12.96 -6.99
CA ASN A 37 -3.41 13.03 -6.10
C ASN A 37 -4.69 13.07 -6.93
N GLU A 38 -5.63 12.19 -6.64
CA GLU A 38 -6.95 12.21 -7.27
C GLU A 38 -7.67 13.53 -6.98
N VAL A 39 -8.42 14.03 -7.96
CA VAL A 39 -9.36 15.14 -7.80
C VAL A 39 -10.76 14.57 -7.88
N ASP A 40 -11.53 14.68 -6.81
CA ASP A 40 -12.89 14.15 -6.76
C ASP A 40 -13.86 14.94 -7.66
N ARG A 41 -15.14 14.55 -7.66
CA ARG A 41 -16.19 15.23 -8.45
C ARG A 41 -16.51 16.64 -7.96
N ASP A 42 -16.19 16.94 -6.71
CA ASP A 42 -16.42 18.23 -6.08
C ASP A 42 -15.22 19.18 -6.29
N GLY A 43 -14.16 18.71 -6.96
CA GLY A 43 -12.95 19.48 -7.23
C GLY A 43 -11.91 19.41 -6.12
N GLN A 44 -12.15 18.63 -5.06
CA GLN A 44 -11.24 18.51 -3.93
C GLN A 44 -10.11 17.53 -4.23
N VAL A 45 -8.90 17.95 -3.91
CA VAL A 45 -7.70 17.12 -4.03
C VAL A 45 -7.65 16.16 -2.86
N VAL A 46 -7.56 14.87 -3.16
CA VAL A 46 -7.51 13.79 -2.18
C VAL A 46 -6.12 13.73 -1.55
N HIS A 47 -6.04 13.97 -0.24
CA HIS A 47 -4.80 13.92 0.55
C HIS A 47 -4.99 13.05 1.77
N LEU A 48 -4.02 12.16 2.04
CA LEU A 48 -4.04 11.35 3.25
C LEU A 48 -3.64 12.20 4.46
N SER A 49 -4.61 12.55 5.31
CA SER A 49 -4.43 13.52 6.41
C SER A 49 -4.46 12.86 7.79
N SER A 50 -5.37 11.90 8.00
CA SER A 50 -5.45 11.14 9.25
C SER A 50 -5.42 9.63 8.99
N LEU A 51 -4.72 8.88 9.84
CA LEU A 51 -4.68 7.41 9.83
C LEU A 51 -5.64 6.79 10.86
N ASP A 52 -6.23 7.62 11.71
CA ASP A 52 -7.02 7.17 12.85
C ASP A 52 -8.43 6.79 12.42
N ALA A 53 -8.97 5.75 13.05
CA ALA A 53 -10.36 5.40 12.85
C ALA A 53 -11.26 6.38 13.62
N PRO A 54 -12.38 6.85 13.03
CA PRO A 54 -13.32 7.71 13.72
C PRO A 54 -13.86 7.03 14.99
N PRO A 55 -14.07 7.79 16.09
CA PRO A 55 -14.62 7.29 17.33
C PRO A 55 -15.95 6.55 17.12
N GLU A 56 -16.26 5.56 17.96
CA GLU A 56 -17.48 4.75 17.82
C GLU A 56 -18.79 5.56 17.90
N GLU A 57 -18.74 6.75 18.50
CA GLU A 57 -19.89 7.66 18.66
C GLU A 57 -20.26 8.39 17.36
N GLU A 58 -19.30 8.63 16.47
CA GLU A 58 -19.52 9.26 15.15
C GLU A 58 -20.04 8.25 14.10
N GLN A 59 -20.22 6.98 14.47
CA GLN A 59 -20.79 5.94 13.62
C GLN A 59 -22.30 6.09 13.40
N ARG A 60 -22.93 7.11 14.00
CA ARG A 60 -24.36 7.40 13.88
C ARG A 60 -24.54 8.68 13.06
N SER A 61 -24.79 8.49 11.76
CA SER A 61 -25.25 9.48 10.77
C SER A 61 -24.40 10.75 10.64
N VAL A 62 -23.74 10.91 9.49
CA VAL A 62 -23.30 12.24 9.04
C VAL A 62 -23.97 12.54 7.69
N GLN A 63 -25.07 13.30 7.74
CA GLN A 63 -25.43 14.21 6.66
C GLN A 63 -24.49 15.40 6.72
N GLU A 64 -24.00 15.83 5.56
CA GLU A 64 -23.12 16.99 5.36
C GLU A 64 -23.64 18.23 6.10
N THR A 65 -22.77 18.96 6.81
CA THR A 65 -22.47 20.39 6.59
C THR A 65 -21.32 20.83 7.52
N GLY A 66 -20.38 21.63 7.00
CA GLY A 66 -19.81 22.77 7.75
C GLY A 66 -18.53 22.57 8.56
N THR A 67 -17.46 23.19 8.05
CA THR A 67 -16.23 23.64 8.72
C THR A 67 -16.25 23.73 10.25
N ASN A 68 -15.20 23.19 10.88
CA ASN A 68 -14.38 23.95 11.83
C ASN A 68 -12.96 23.40 11.93
N THR A 69 -12.03 24.34 11.93
CA THR A 69 -10.59 24.20 12.12
C THR A 69 -10.25 23.91 13.58
N SER A 70 -9.43 22.89 13.86
CA SER A 70 -8.51 22.89 14.99
C SER A 70 -7.44 21.81 14.84
N GLU A 71 -6.20 22.31 14.75
CA GLU A 71 -4.94 21.81 15.29
C GLU A 71 -4.46 20.40 14.94
N SER A 72 -3.44 20.43 14.08
CA SER A 72 -2.65 19.36 13.51
C SER A 72 -1.67 18.75 14.50
N ASP A 73 -1.92 17.50 14.92
CA ASP A 73 -0.83 16.59 15.23
C ASP A 73 -0.35 15.96 13.91
N THR A 74 0.74 16.53 13.40
CA THR A 74 1.35 16.11 12.14
C THR A 74 2.04 14.77 12.36
N THR A 75 1.28 13.68 12.25
CA THR A 75 1.86 12.34 12.17
C THR A 75 2.51 12.22 10.80
N THR A 76 3.79 12.60 10.71
CA THR A 76 4.59 12.47 9.50
C THR A 76 4.48 11.04 8.99
N VAL A 77 3.83 10.88 7.83
CA VAL A 77 3.81 9.61 7.11
C VAL A 77 5.25 9.33 6.67
N THR A 78 6.00 8.59 7.50
CA THR A 78 7.37 8.19 7.17
C THR A 78 7.31 7.28 5.94
N SER A 79 7.74 7.82 4.80
CA SER A 79 7.78 7.10 3.53
C SER A 79 8.70 5.89 3.64
N TYR A 80 8.30 4.78 3.01
CA TYR A 80 9.08 3.55 3.05
C TYR A 80 10.39 3.68 2.26
N ALA A 81 10.48 4.64 1.33
CA ALA A 81 11.71 5.08 0.70
C ALA A 81 12.77 5.43 1.75
N ALA A 82 12.38 6.25 2.74
CA ALA A 82 13.29 6.71 3.78
C ALA A 82 13.72 5.57 4.71
N LEU A 83 12.85 4.58 4.93
CA LEU A 83 13.21 3.37 5.67
C LEU A 83 14.20 2.50 4.89
N LEU A 84 14.00 2.31 3.59
CA LEU A 84 14.95 1.60 2.73
C LEU A 84 16.30 2.33 2.65
N ASP A 85 16.31 3.66 2.55
CA ASP A 85 17.53 4.48 2.57
C ASP A 85 18.26 4.39 3.93
N SER A 86 17.51 4.40 5.03
CA SER A 86 18.08 4.17 6.37
C SER A 86 18.65 2.75 6.51
N PHE A 87 17.98 1.74 5.95
CA PHE A 87 18.49 0.36 5.96
C PHE A 87 19.72 0.22 5.07
N LYS A 88 19.73 0.87 3.90
CA LYS A 88 20.87 0.93 2.98
C LYS A 88 22.11 1.51 3.67
N SER A 89 21.91 2.55 4.49
CA SER A 89 22.99 3.14 5.29
C SER A 89 23.51 2.19 6.39
N LEU A 90 22.68 1.26 6.85
CA LEU A 90 23.01 0.29 7.89
C LEU A 90 23.66 -0.98 7.33
N ALA A 91 23.06 -1.61 6.32
CA ALA A 91 23.44 -2.94 5.81
C ALA A 91 24.03 -2.93 4.39
N GLY A 92 24.09 -1.76 3.73
CA GLY A 92 24.63 -1.60 2.39
C GLY A 92 23.63 -1.85 1.25
N ASP A 93 24.06 -1.52 0.03
CA ASP A 93 23.23 -1.50 -1.18
C ASP A 93 22.67 -2.86 -1.57
N SER A 94 23.48 -3.92 -1.43
CA SER A 94 23.09 -5.29 -1.79
C SER A 94 21.92 -5.79 -0.93
N ASP A 95 22.08 -5.72 0.40
CA ASP A 95 21.08 -6.18 1.35
C ASP A 95 19.80 -5.34 1.30
N ALA A 96 19.92 -4.03 1.04
CA ALA A 96 18.76 -3.17 0.85
C ALA A 96 17.96 -3.52 -0.41
N GLY A 97 18.64 -3.86 -1.52
CA GLY A 97 17.98 -4.37 -2.72
C GLY A 97 17.23 -5.68 -2.46
N CYS A 98 17.85 -6.63 -1.77
CA CYS A 98 17.20 -7.89 -1.42
C CYS A 98 16.00 -7.69 -0.46
N LEU A 99 16.08 -6.74 0.47
CA LEU A 99 14.94 -6.38 1.32
C LEU A 99 13.79 -5.78 0.51
N GLU A 100 14.08 -4.89 -0.44
CA GLU A 100 13.06 -4.31 -1.33
C GLU A 100 12.35 -5.41 -2.14
N GLU A 101 13.10 -6.35 -2.74
CA GLU A 101 12.54 -7.48 -3.46
C GLU A 101 11.67 -8.37 -2.57
N PHE A 102 12.16 -8.72 -1.38
CA PHE A 102 11.44 -9.54 -0.42
C PHE A 102 10.13 -8.89 0.02
N LEU A 103 10.14 -7.57 0.30
CA LEU A 103 8.94 -6.82 0.65
C LEU A 103 7.96 -6.74 -0.53
N ASN A 104 8.44 -6.63 -1.75
CA ASN A 104 7.58 -6.69 -2.94
C ASN A 104 6.93 -8.06 -3.11
N GLN A 105 7.65 -9.16 -2.86
CA GLN A 105 7.09 -10.51 -2.89
C GLN A 105 6.01 -10.74 -1.82
N ILE A 106 6.19 -10.17 -0.62
CA ILE A 106 5.15 -10.23 0.42
C ILE A 106 3.86 -9.54 -0.04
N ASN A 107 3.99 -8.44 -0.78
CA ASN A 107 2.87 -7.63 -1.25
C ASN A 107 2.14 -8.22 -2.47
N THR A 108 2.73 -9.14 -3.24
CA THR A 108 1.97 -9.77 -4.35
C THR A 108 0.93 -10.78 -3.86
N GLY A 109 0.88 -11.06 -2.55
CA GLY A 109 -0.23 -11.78 -1.95
C GLY A 109 -0.20 -13.28 -2.20
N ASP A 110 0.93 -13.86 -2.56
CA ASP A 110 1.12 -15.32 -2.58
C ASP A 110 1.75 -15.78 -1.24
N ASP A 111 0.91 -16.12 -0.25
CA ASP A 111 1.39 -16.59 1.07
C ASP A 111 1.99 -18.01 0.99
N LYS A 112 1.87 -18.68 -0.16
CA LYS A 112 2.45 -20.00 -0.37
C LYS A 112 3.93 -19.83 -0.69
N SER A 113 4.71 -19.78 0.39
CA SER A 113 6.18 -19.82 0.47
C SER A 113 6.94 -18.64 -0.13
N VAL A 114 6.75 -17.42 0.38
CA VAL A 114 7.82 -16.42 0.26
C VAL A 114 9.05 -16.95 1.01
N ALA A 115 10.12 -17.24 0.28
CA ALA A 115 11.34 -17.80 0.86
C ALA A 115 11.96 -16.78 1.83
N PRO A 116 12.45 -17.20 3.02
CA PRO A 116 13.10 -16.29 3.95
C PRO A 116 14.29 -15.58 3.27
N LEU A 117 14.35 -14.26 3.42
CA LEU A 117 15.51 -13.48 3.00
C LEU A 117 16.67 -13.76 3.95
N VAL A 118 17.85 -14.07 3.41
CA VAL A 118 19.09 -14.18 4.19
C VAL A 118 20.00 -13.04 3.76
N LEU A 119 20.34 -12.18 4.72
CA LEU A 119 21.24 -11.05 4.50
C LEU A 119 22.69 -11.52 4.38
N SER A 120 23.54 -10.63 3.87
CA SER A 120 24.97 -10.88 3.71
C SER A 120 25.63 -11.33 5.02
N PRO A 121 26.69 -12.16 4.97
CA PRO A 121 27.37 -12.62 6.17
C PRO A 121 27.96 -11.46 6.99
N ASP A 122 27.68 -11.47 8.29
CA ASP A 122 28.09 -10.45 9.24
C ASP A 122 28.67 -11.10 10.50
N SER A 123 29.98 -10.93 10.70
CA SER A 123 30.69 -11.43 11.87
C SER A 123 30.48 -10.58 13.13
N ASN A 124 30.05 -9.32 12.99
CA ASN A 124 29.95 -8.36 14.09
C ASN A 124 28.61 -8.48 14.84
N LYS A 125 28.66 -8.97 16.09
CA LYS A 125 27.46 -9.14 16.94
C LYS A 125 26.71 -7.83 17.21
N SER A 126 27.42 -6.72 17.35
CA SER A 126 26.83 -5.41 17.59
C SER A 126 26.09 -4.92 16.36
N HIS A 127 26.68 -5.08 15.17
CA HIS A 127 26.04 -4.78 13.90
C HIS A 127 24.79 -5.64 13.68
N ARG A 128 24.87 -6.95 13.90
CA ARG A 128 23.70 -7.84 13.83
C ARG A 128 22.57 -7.40 14.76
N THR A 129 22.91 -7.00 15.98
CA THR A 129 21.93 -6.50 16.96
C THR A 129 21.26 -5.20 16.48
N ALA A 130 22.00 -4.30 15.83
CA ALA A 130 21.45 -3.08 15.25
C ALA A 130 20.45 -3.40 14.12
N VAL A 131 20.80 -4.35 13.24
CA VAL A 131 19.90 -4.84 12.18
C VAL A 131 18.63 -5.46 12.79
N HIS A 132 18.75 -6.33 13.80
CA HIS A 132 17.58 -6.87 14.51
C HIS A 132 16.67 -5.78 15.11
N LYS A 133 17.26 -4.76 15.74
CA LYS A 133 16.51 -3.60 16.28
C LYS A 133 15.82 -2.81 15.18
N PHE A 134 16.49 -2.61 14.04
CA PHE A 134 15.92 -1.92 12.89
C PHE A 134 14.67 -2.64 12.37
N PHE A 135 14.72 -3.96 12.18
CA PHE A 135 13.54 -4.74 11.79
C PHE A 135 12.44 -4.71 12.84
N LYS A 136 12.78 -4.84 14.12
CA LYS A 136 11.80 -4.83 15.21
C LYS A 136 11.07 -3.49 15.33
N GLY A 137 11.77 -2.37 15.07
CA GLY A 137 11.20 -1.02 15.14
C GLY A 137 10.36 -0.67 13.91
N ASN A 138 10.81 -1.04 12.71
CA ASN A 138 10.24 -0.56 11.45
C ASN A 138 9.33 -1.59 10.73
N PHE A 139 9.50 -2.88 11.00
CA PHE A 139 8.80 -3.97 10.31
C PHE A 139 8.21 -4.98 11.31
N LYS A 140 7.17 -4.58 12.05
CA LYS A 140 6.52 -5.41 13.09
C LYS A 140 6.01 -6.78 12.59
N PHE A 141 5.75 -6.90 11.28
CA PHE A 141 5.29 -8.12 10.63
C PHE A 141 6.44 -9.04 10.18
N LEU A 142 7.70 -8.65 10.37
CA LEU A 142 8.88 -9.47 10.09
C LEU A 142 9.51 -9.94 11.39
N VAL A 143 10.07 -11.15 11.36
CA VAL A 143 10.90 -11.72 12.42
C VAL A 143 12.29 -11.94 11.86
N THR A 144 13.28 -11.67 12.69
CA THR A 144 14.68 -11.86 12.35
C THR A 144 15.33 -12.84 13.31
N ASP A 145 16.12 -13.78 12.78
CA ASP A 145 16.93 -14.73 13.54
C ASP A 145 18.34 -14.84 12.95
N THR A 146 19.34 -15.08 13.80
CA THR A 146 20.73 -15.29 13.34
C THR A 146 20.91 -16.75 12.94
N VAL A 147 21.37 -17.00 11.72
CA VAL A 147 21.69 -18.33 11.18
C VAL A 147 23.18 -18.43 10.85
N ASP A 148 23.69 -19.64 10.69
CA ASP A 148 25.06 -19.86 10.20
C ASP A 148 25.16 -19.44 8.73
N GLY A 149 26.26 -18.75 8.40
CA GLY A 149 26.57 -18.32 7.04
C GLY A 149 27.21 -19.44 6.21
N PRO A 150 27.66 -19.13 4.99
CA PRO A 150 28.33 -20.09 4.10
C PRO A 150 29.63 -20.65 4.70
N ASP A 151 30.25 -19.90 5.61
CA ASP A 151 31.48 -20.29 6.31
C ASP A 151 31.16 -20.61 7.77
N ALA A 152 31.85 -21.60 8.35
CA ALA A 152 31.62 -22.04 9.74
C ALA A 152 31.82 -20.93 10.81
N SER A 153 32.51 -19.83 10.47
CA SER A 153 32.73 -18.67 11.33
C SER A 153 31.82 -17.48 11.01
N SER A 154 31.10 -17.50 9.89
CA SER A 154 30.24 -16.40 9.48
C SER A 154 28.80 -16.62 9.94
N LYS A 155 28.11 -15.54 10.31
CA LYS A 155 26.71 -15.57 10.74
C LYS A 155 25.92 -14.67 9.81
N CYS A 156 24.73 -15.07 9.42
CA CYS A 156 23.82 -14.26 8.62
C CYS A 156 22.56 -13.93 9.44
N ILE A 157 21.86 -12.88 9.06
CA ILE A 157 20.51 -12.61 9.59
C ILE A 157 19.50 -13.11 8.58
N ARG A 158 18.63 -14.01 9.02
CA ARG A 158 17.48 -14.46 8.26
C ARG A 158 16.27 -13.63 8.66
N VAL A 159 15.58 -13.08 7.67
CA VAL A 159 14.35 -12.31 7.79
C VAL A 159 13.20 -13.15 7.23
N ARG A 160 12.13 -13.27 8.00
CA ARG A 160 10.95 -14.08 7.66
C ARG A 160 9.67 -13.39 8.08
N LEU A 161 8.56 -13.71 7.44
CA LEU A 161 7.25 -13.24 7.90
C LEU A 161 6.98 -13.74 9.32
N ASN A 162 6.40 -12.86 10.14
CA ASN A 162 5.83 -13.20 11.43
C ASN A 162 4.52 -13.96 11.21
N SER A 163 4.65 -15.19 10.72
CA SER A 163 3.56 -16.14 10.72
C SER A 163 3.32 -16.53 12.18
N GLY A 164 2.32 -15.93 12.82
CA GLY A 164 1.68 -16.60 13.95
C GLY A 164 1.42 -18.04 13.49
N GLY A 165 2.02 -19.01 14.19
CA GLY A 165 2.20 -20.37 13.67
C GLY A 165 0.90 -20.94 13.09
N PRO A 166 0.98 -21.91 12.16
CA PRO A 166 -0.21 -22.54 11.63
C PRO A 166 -0.96 -23.15 12.81
N ASN A 167 -2.04 -22.48 13.25
CA ASN A 167 -2.98 -23.13 14.12
C ASN A 167 -3.64 -24.19 13.24
N ASN A 168 -3.15 -25.41 13.37
CA ASN A 168 -3.61 -26.64 12.73
C ASN A 168 -5.03 -26.98 13.19
N ASN A 169 -5.96 -26.03 13.07
CA ASN A 169 -7.36 -26.38 12.92
C ASN A 169 -7.56 -26.63 11.45
N GLY A 170 -7.35 -27.89 11.06
CA GLY A 170 -7.86 -28.46 9.84
C GLY A 170 -9.35 -28.14 9.74
N ARG A 171 -9.67 -27.01 9.10
CA ARG A 171 -11.04 -26.65 8.78
C ARG A 171 -11.42 -27.53 7.62
N ASN A 172 -12.00 -28.67 8.00
CA ASN A 172 -12.88 -29.50 7.21
C ASN A 172 -13.58 -28.62 6.18
N SER A 173 -13.20 -28.80 4.91
CA SER A 173 -13.83 -28.19 3.75
C SER A 173 -15.28 -28.71 3.68
N LYS A 174 -16.17 -28.11 4.45
CA LYS A 174 -17.62 -28.32 4.34
C LYS A 174 -18.29 -27.01 4.01
N LYS A 175 -19.02 -27.06 2.89
CA LYS A 175 -19.93 -26.06 2.32
C LYS A 175 -19.27 -24.86 1.62
N ARG A 176 -18.73 -25.12 0.42
CA ARG A 176 -18.88 -24.19 -0.71
C ARG A 176 -20.38 -24.16 -1.08
N LYS A 177 -21.21 -23.51 -0.25
CA LYS A 177 -22.63 -23.31 -0.54
C LYS A 177 -22.77 -22.11 -1.46
N GLU A 178 -23.35 -22.36 -2.64
CA GLU A 178 -24.01 -21.42 -3.55
C GLU A 178 -23.41 -20.00 -3.60
N ARG A 179 -22.36 -19.86 -4.42
CA ARG A 179 -21.93 -18.56 -4.92
C ARG A 179 -22.86 -18.14 -6.05
N GLY A 180 -24.08 -17.75 -5.67
CA GLY A 180 -24.97 -17.00 -6.54
C GLY A 180 -24.42 -15.61 -6.82
N ASP A 181 -24.94 -15.02 -7.88
CA ASP A 181 -24.61 -13.76 -8.58
C ASP A 181 -24.72 -12.48 -7.73
N LYS A 182 -24.17 -12.50 -6.50
CA LYS A 182 -24.21 -11.34 -5.59
C LYS A 182 -23.07 -10.37 -5.92
N PRO A 183 -23.35 -9.06 -6.07
CA PRO A 183 -22.36 -8.07 -6.49
C PRO A 183 -21.24 -7.85 -5.46
N PHE A 184 -21.49 -8.11 -4.16
CA PHE A 184 -20.52 -7.86 -3.08
C PHE A 184 -20.32 -9.08 -2.16
N ASP A 185 -19.13 -9.19 -1.56
CA ASP A 185 -18.79 -10.22 -0.57
C ASP A 185 -19.45 -9.91 0.78
N SER A 186 -20.17 -10.87 1.35
CA SER A 186 -20.90 -10.74 2.62
C SER A 186 -20.08 -11.18 3.84
N ARG A 187 -18.79 -11.49 3.66
CA ARG A 187 -17.89 -11.80 4.78
C ARG A 187 -17.62 -10.53 5.61
N GLY A 188 -18.05 -10.56 6.87
CA GLY A 188 -18.00 -9.41 7.79
C GLY A 188 -19.32 -8.67 7.94
N SER A 189 -20.34 -8.98 7.13
CA SER A 189 -21.64 -8.26 7.16
C SER A 189 -22.66 -8.81 8.16
N LYS A 190 -22.32 -9.85 8.94
CA LYS A 190 -23.28 -10.60 9.77
C LYS A 190 -23.84 -9.81 10.97
N SER A 191 -23.14 -8.76 11.38
CA SER A 191 -23.52 -7.87 12.49
C SER A 191 -23.42 -6.40 12.07
N TRP A 192 -23.69 -6.09 10.80
CA TRP A 192 -23.66 -4.70 10.33
C TRP A 192 -24.88 -3.95 10.88
N PRO A 193 -24.70 -2.86 11.65
CA PRO A 193 -25.82 -2.09 12.14
C PRO A 193 -26.66 -1.54 10.99
N GLU A 194 -27.99 -1.54 11.12
CA GLU A 194 -28.90 -1.00 10.10
C GLU A 194 -28.71 0.51 9.91
N ASN A 195 -28.15 1.18 10.92
CA ASN A 195 -28.00 2.63 11.01
C ASN A 195 -26.66 3.14 10.46
N VAL A 196 -25.79 2.25 9.97
CA VAL A 196 -24.48 2.58 9.42
C VAL A 196 -24.53 2.37 7.91
N GLU A 197 -24.03 3.35 7.15
CA GLU A 197 -24.02 3.31 5.71
C GLU A 197 -23.25 2.07 5.19
N LYS A 198 -23.60 1.62 3.98
CA LYS A 198 -23.19 0.31 3.48
C LYS A 198 -21.71 0.24 3.11
N PHE A 199 -21.07 1.36 2.82
CA PHE A 199 -19.70 1.42 2.37
C PHE A 199 -18.86 2.26 3.30
N LEU A 200 -17.64 1.81 3.53
CA LEU A 200 -16.59 2.61 4.12
C LEU A 200 -15.77 3.23 3.00
N ARG A 201 -15.81 4.55 2.86
CA ARG A 201 -14.88 5.34 2.05
C ARG A 201 -13.61 5.60 2.86
N PHE A 202 -12.47 5.52 2.22
CA PHE A 202 -11.17 5.87 2.78
C PHE A 202 -10.23 6.36 1.68
N HIS A 203 -9.15 7.01 2.08
CA HIS A 203 -8.08 7.44 1.19
C HIS A 203 -7.00 6.37 1.16
N LEU A 204 -6.70 5.89 -0.04
CA LEU A 204 -5.62 4.95 -0.30
C LEU A 204 -4.39 5.73 -0.75
N TYR A 205 -3.36 5.71 0.08
CA TYR A 205 -2.01 6.12 -0.29
C TYR A 205 -1.20 4.90 -0.67
N LYS A 206 -0.50 4.96 -1.81
CA LYS A 206 0.38 3.90 -2.27
C LYS A 206 1.68 4.45 -2.86
N GLU A 207 2.77 3.73 -2.63
CA GLU A 207 4.10 4.01 -3.16
C GLU A 207 4.55 2.83 -4.01
N ASN A 208 4.94 3.12 -5.25
CA ASN A 208 5.52 2.15 -6.19
C ASN A 208 4.66 0.88 -6.41
N LYS A 209 3.33 1.01 -6.36
CA LYS A 209 2.38 -0.11 -6.44
C LYS A 209 1.24 0.16 -7.41
N ASP A 210 0.76 -0.89 -8.06
CA ASP A 210 -0.49 -0.81 -8.81
C ASP A 210 -1.71 -0.67 -7.87
N THR A 211 -2.79 -0.08 -8.36
CA THR A 211 -4.02 0.12 -7.57
C THR A 211 -4.66 -1.23 -7.20
N GLN A 212 -4.76 -2.16 -8.15
CA GLN A 212 -5.36 -3.46 -7.89
C GLN A 212 -4.46 -4.33 -7.00
N GLU A 213 -3.14 -4.22 -7.16
CA GLU A 213 -2.16 -4.88 -6.28
C GLU A 213 -2.35 -4.44 -4.83
N ALA A 214 -2.42 -3.11 -4.58
CA ALA A 214 -2.64 -2.58 -3.23
C ALA A 214 -3.96 -3.05 -2.62
N LEU A 215 -5.05 -3.01 -3.39
CA LEU A 215 -6.36 -3.50 -2.93
C LEU A 215 -6.40 -5.02 -2.73
N GLY A 216 -5.61 -5.78 -3.50
CA GLY A 216 -5.44 -7.22 -3.33
C GLY A 216 -4.83 -7.57 -1.97
N VAL A 217 -3.78 -6.85 -1.57
CA VAL A 217 -3.15 -6.99 -0.24
C VAL A 217 -4.15 -6.70 0.87
N ILE A 218 -4.80 -5.54 0.81
CA ILE A 218 -5.79 -5.13 1.81
C ILE A 218 -6.93 -6.15 1.87
N GLY A 219 -7.45 -6.57 0.71
CA GLY A 219 -8.52 -7.56 0.61
C GLY A 219 -8.15 -8.91 1.25
N LYS A 220 -6.94 -9.39 0.98
CA LYS A 220 -6.42 -10.64 1.59
C LYS A 220 -6.34 -10.54 3.10
N MET A 221 -5.81 -9.43 3.63
CA MET A 221 -5.68 -9.20 5.08
C MET A 221 -7.05 -9.04 5.77
N LEU A 222 -8.02 -8.45 5.07
CA LEU A 222 -9.41 -8.37 5.52
C LEU A 222 -10.17 -9.69 5.32
N GLY A 223 -9.66 -10.63 4.53
CA GLY A 223 -10.36 -11.85 4.17
C GLY A 223 -11.56 -11.62 3.24
N ILE A 224 -11.51 -10.60 2.39
CA ILE A 224 -12.52 -10.26 1.37
C ILE A 224 -11.90 -10.31 -0.04
N GLN A 225 -12.73 -10.24 -1.08
CA GLN A 225 -12.24 -10.25 -2.47
C GLN A 225 -12.07 -8.83 -3.00
N SER A 226 -11.14 -8.64 -3.95
CA SER A 226 -10.85 -7.32 -4.56
C SER A 226 -12.09 -6.64 -5.16
N ARG A 227 -13.07 -7.42 -5.64
CA ARG A 227 -14.38 -6.91 -6.13
C ARG A 227 -15.24 -6.19 -5.08
N SER A 228 -14.88 -6.33 -3.80
CA SER A 228 -15.59 -5.64 -2.69
C SER A 228 -15.12 -4.20 -2.53
N PHE A 229 -14.05 -3.81 -3.24
CA PHE A 229 -13.57 -2.44 -3.33
C PHE A 229 -14.10 -1.75 -4.58
N GLY A 230 -14.43 -0.48 -4.44
CA GLY A 230 -14.75 0.44 -5.52
C GLY A 230 -13.74 1.59 -5.56
N PHE A 231 -13.40 2.06 -6.76
CA PHE A 231 -12.48 3.18 -6.98
C PHE A 231 -12.80 3.85 -8.31
N ALA A 232 -12.43 5.13 -8.45
CA ALA A 232 -12.80 5.93 -9.62
C ALA A 232 -11.85 5.74 -10.83
N GLY A 233 -10.61 5.35 -10.58
CA GLY A 233 -9.64 5.02 -11.63
C GLY A 233 -8.33 4.51 -11.05
N THR A 234 -7.55 3.79 -11.87
CA THR A 234 -6.20 3.36 -11.49
C THR A 234 -5.23 4.55 -11.53
N LYS A 235 -4.18 4.48 -10.72
CA LYS A 235 -3.09 5.48 -10.66
C LYS A 235 -1.76 4.80 -10.98
N ASP A 236 -0.81 5.57 -11.50
CA ASP A 236 0.54 5.12 -11.86
C ASP A 236 1.17 4.18 -10.82
N LYS A 237 1.76 3.08 -11.29
CA LYS A 237 2.54 2.17 -10.44
C LYS A 237 3.79 2.87 -9.92
N ARG A 238 4.64 3.37 -10.83
CA ARG A 238 5.90 4.06 -10.49
C ARG A 238 5.62 5.53 -10.13
N ALA A 239 5.01 5.72 -8.97
CA ALA A 239 4.62 7.01 -8.41
C ALA A 239 4.36 6.89 -6.90
N VAL A 240 4.22 8.04 -6.24
CA VAL A 240 3.45 8.15 -5.00
C VAL A 240 2.05 8.62 -5.38
N SER A 241 1.01 7.92 -4.94
CA SER A 241 -0.35 8.32 -5.30
C SER A 241 -1.36 8.21 -4.17
N THR A 242 -2.29 9.15 -4.13
CA THR A 242 -3.43 9.16 -3.21
C THR A 242 -4.74 9.17 -4.00
N GLN A 243 -5.68 8.31 -3.63
CA GLN A 243 -7.01 8.21 -4.28
C GLN A 243 -8.10 7.78 -3.31
N ARG A 244 -9.37 8.03 -3.64
CA ARG A 244 -10.49 7.50 -2.85
C ARG A 244 -10.80 6.07 -3.22
N VAL A 245 -11.16 5.30 -2.20
CA VAL A 245 -11.60 3.91 -2.31
C VAL A 245 -12.80 3.71 -1.40
N THR A 246 -13.76 2.91 -1.83
CA THR A 246 -14.85 2.41 -0.98
C THR A 246 -14.75 0.92 -0.79
N VAL A 247 -15.12 0.41 0.38
CA VAL A 247 -15.23 -1.03 0.64
C VAL A 247 -16.57 -1.37 1.28
N TYR A 248 -17.20 -2.45 0.82
CA TYR A 248 -18.52 -2.86 1.32
C TYR A 248 -18.44 -3.43 2.75
N LYS A 249 -19.22 -2.82 3.67
CA LYS A 249 -19.45 -3.28 5.05
C LYS A 249 -18.19 -3.70 5.82
N GLN A 250 -17.18 -2.83 5.85
CA GLN A 250 -16.01 -2.99 6.72
C GLN A 250 -15.94 -1.84 7.73
N LEU A 251 -15.52 -2.14 8.95
CA LEU A 251 -15.33 -1.14 9.99
C LEU A 251 -14.01 -0.38 9.78
N ALA A 252 -14.04 0.93 10.01
CA ALA A 252 -12.86 1.78 9.91
C ALA A 252 -11.72 1.30 10.81
N SER A 253 -11.99 0.91 12.06
CA SER A 253 -10.99 0.37 13.00
C SER A 253 -10.25 -0.84 12.45
N ARG A 254 -10.98 -1.76 11.80
CA ARG A 254 -10.40 -2.94 11.16
C ARG A 254 -9.49 -2.56 10.01
N VAL A 255 -9.89 -1.60 9.16
CA VAL A 255 -9.08 -1.15 8.01
C VAL A 255 -7.87 -0.35 8.49
N ALA A 256 -8.04 0.55 9.45
CA ALA A 256 -6.98 1.35 10.06
C ALA A 256 -5.90 0.48 10.71
N SER A 257 -6.28 -0.59 11.42
CA SER A 257 -5.33 -1.52 12.06
C SER A 257 -4.35 -2.19 11.07
N LEU A 258 -4.69 -2.23 9.77
CA LEU A 258 -3.80 -2.78 8.75
C LEU A 258 -2.59 -1.90 8.49
N ASN A 259 -2.64 -0.61 8.79
CA ASN A 259 -1.52 0.33 8.58
C ASN A 259 -0.22 -0.10 9.26
N GLU A 260 -0.29 -0.89 10.34
CA GLU A 260 0.90 -1.43 11.03
C GLU A 260 1.62 -2.53 10.24
N ARG A 261 0.92 -3.17 9.31
CA ARG A 261 1.39 -4.34 8.56
C ARG A 261 1.51 -4.09 7.06
N LEU A 262 0.82 -3.07 6.55
CA LEU A 262 0.90 -2.64 5.17
C LEU A 262 2.27 -1.99 4.90
N PHE A 263 2.86 -2.29 3.74
CA PHE A 263 4.15 -1.72 3.30
C PHE A 263 3.98 -1.02 1.95
N GLY A 264 4.47 0.20 1.81
CA GLY A 264 4.20 1.06 0.65
C GLY A 264 2.71 1.38 0.45
N ILE A 265 1.87 1.12 1.45
CA ILE A 265 0.43 1.38 1.44
C ILE A 265 0.06 1.98 2.79
N LYS A 266 -0.78 3.01 2.78
CA LYS A 266 -1.48 3.55 3.95
C LYS A 266 -2.93 3.81 3.61
N VAL A 267 -3.80 3.65 4.60
CA VAL A 267 -5.24 3.88 4.49
C VAL A 267 -5.69 4.79 5.63
N GLY A 268 -6.57 5.73 5.32
CA GLY A 268 -6.98 6.77 6.28
C GLY A 268 -8.16 7.58 5.79
N ASP A 269 -8.43 8.70 6.46
CA ASP A 269 -9.56 9.61 6.16
C ASP A 269 -10.87 8.84 5.94
N PHE A 270 -11.21 8.04 6.94
CA PHE A 270 -12.33 7.12 6.91
C PHE A 270 -13.66 7.86 7.02
N CYS A 271 -14.63 7.46 6.21
CA CYS A 271 -15.97 8.05 6.21
C CYS A 271 -16.98 7.00 5.71
N TYR A 272 -18.10 6.82 6.40
CA TYR A 272 -19.17 5.93 5.92
C TYR A 272 -20.04 6.63 4.88
N VAL A 273 -20.36 5.93 3.80
CA VAL A 273 -21.11 6.46 2.66
C VAL A 273 -22.11 5.42 2.13
N ASN A 274 -23.21 5.91 1.55
CA ASN A 274 -24.31 5.06 1.08
C ASN A 274 -23.98 4.32 -0.22
N GLU A 275 -23.15 4.92 -1.07
CA GLU A 275 -22.81 4.41 -2.40
C GLU A 275 -21.33 4.08 -2.52
N GLY A 276 -21.04 2.99 -3.23
CA GLY A 276 -19.67 2.63 -3.59
C GLY A 276 -19.16 3.47 -4.76
N LEU A 277 -17.86 3.73 -4.79
CA LEU A 277 -17.21 4.38 -5.91
C LEU A 277 -17.17 3.47 -7.14
N VAL A 278 -17.45 4.04 -8.30
CA VAL A 278 -17.32 3.36 -9.61
C VAL A 278 -16.38 4.11 -10.54
N LEU A 279 -15.90 3.43 -11.58
CA LEU A 279 -14.98 3.99 -12.56
C LEU A 279 -15.55 5.27 -13.20
N GLY A 280 -14.71 6.29 -13.35
CA GLY A 280 -15.08 7.61 -13.88
C GLY A 280 -15.73 8.54 -12.85
N GLN A 281 -15.77 8.19 -11.56
CA GLN A 281 -16.22 9.09 -10.49
C GLN A 281 -15.10 10.00 -9.95
N LEU A 282 -14.31 10.59 -10.84
CA LEU A 282 -13.29 11.60 -10.54
C LEU A 282 -13.35 12.73 -11.58
N SER A 283 -12.91 13.93 -11.22
CA SER A 283 -12.76 15.04 -12.17
C SER A 283 -11.40 15.02 -12.86
N GLY A 284 -10.38 14.45 -12.23
CA GLY A 284 -9.03 14.40 -12.78
C GLY A 284 -7.97 14.00 -11.77
N ASN A 285 -6.73 14.35 -12.07
CA ASN A 285 -5.59 14.09 -11.21
C ASN A 285 -4.72 15.34 -11.10
N ARG A 286 -4.27 15.66 -9.89
CA ARG A 286 -3.27 16.68 -9.63
C ARG A 286 -1.90 16.03 -9.60
N PHE A 287 -1.05 16.41 -10.55
CA PHE A 287 0.32 15.91 -10.65
C PHE A 287 1.30 16.90 -9.99
N THR A 288 2.26 16.38 -9.23
CA THR A 288 3.47 17.11 -8.84
C THR A 288 4.65 16.33 -9.40
N ILE A 289 5.38 16.94 -10.32
CA ILE A 289 6.45 16.28 -11.08
C ILE A 289 7.75 17.04 -10.86
N THR A 290 8.77 16.32 -10.41
CA THR A 290 10.14 16.82 -10.32
C THR A 290 10.95 16.29 -11.50
N LEU A 291 11.47 17.20 -12.32
CA LEU A 291 12.44 16.87 -13.36
C LEU A 291 13.85 16.99 -12.77
N ARG A 292 14.65 15.94 -12.93
CA ARG A 292 16.03 15.88 -12.46
C ARG A 292 16.99 16.13 -13.61
N PHE A 293 18.16 16.68 -13.33
CA PHE A 293 19.20 17.02 -14.30
C PHE A 293 20.51 16.34 -13.93
#